data_AF-A0A382GV45-F1
#
_entry.id   AF-A0A382GV45-F1
#
_cell.length_a   1.000
_cell.length_b   1.000
_cell.length_c   1.000
_cell.angle_alpha   90.00
_cell.angle_beta   90.00
_cell.angle_gamma   90.00
#
_symmetry.space_group_name_H-M   'P 1'
#
loop_
_entity.id
_entity.type
_entity.pdbx_description
1 polymer ?
#
loop_
_entity_poly.entity_id
_entity_poly.type
_entity_poly.pdbx_seq_one_letter_code
_entity_poly.pdbx_strand_id
1 'polypeptide(L)' 'MPIELKICGINSENIIQTIIQNGGCQYLGFVFYSASPRNLTIEQSEKLTSIVPKHIKKVAVLV' A
#
# COMPACT_ATOMS: atom_id res chain seq x y z
N MET A 1 19.24 2.89 15.27
CA MET A 1 18.12 2.04 14.81
C MET A 1 17.66 2.58 13.48
N PRO A 2 17.49 1.75 12.43
CA PRO A 2 16.93 2.23 11.18
C PRO A 2 15.48 2.66 11.38
N ILE A 3 15.10 3.79 10.80
CA ILE A 3 13.72 4.29 10.85
C ILE A 3 12.89 3.46 9.86
N GLU A 4 11.77 2.92 10.31
CA GLU A 4 10.79 2.25 9.45
C GLU A 4 9.66 3.21 9.08
N LEU A 5 9.30 3.27 7.80
CA LEU A 5 8.26 4.13 7.25
C LEU A 5 7.14 3.29 6.63
N LYS A 6 5.89 3.63 6.99
CA LYS A 6 4.67 3.10 6.40
C LYS A 6 3.85 4.22 5.77
N ILE A 7 3.45 4.03 4.50
CA ILE A 7 2.49 4.91 3.82
C ILE A 7 1.15 4.18 3.75
N CYS A 8 0.07 4.82 4.23
CA CYS A 8 -1.23 4.18 4.44
C CYS A 8 -2.31 4.69 3.48
N GLY A 9 -3.27 3.82 3.15
CA GLY A 9 -4.42 4.18 2.33
C GLY A 9 -4.10 4.27 0.84
N ILE A 10 -3.20 3.40 0.38
CA ILE A 10 -2.82 3.28 -1.02
C ILE A 10 -4.00 2.75 -1.83
N ASN A 11 -4.38 3.48 -2.88
CA ASN A 11 -5.45 3.10 -3.80
C ASN A 11 -5.13 3.42 -5.28
N SER A 12 -3.87 3.74 -5.59
CA SER A 12 -3.44 4.16 -6.93
C SER A 12 -2.09 3.56 -7.29
N GLU A 13 -1.98 3.07 -8.52
CA GLU A 13 -0.73 2.57 -9.09
C GLU A 13 0.35 3.65 -9.19
N ASN A 14 -0.03 4.88 -9.53
CA ASN A 14 0.92 6.00 -9.66
C ASN A 14 1.61 6.32 -8.33
N ILE A 15 0.87 6.23 -7.22
CA ILE A 15 1.44 6.39 -5.88
C ILE A 15 2.44 5.28 -5.59
N ILE A 16 2.12 4.04 -5.93
CA ILE A 16 3.02 2.89 -5.74
C ILE A 16 4.31 3.09 -6.55
N GLN A 17 4.20 3.47 -7.83
CA GLN A 17 5.37 3.74 -8.67
C GLN A 17 6.24 4.88 -8.12
N THR A 18 5.61 5.96 -7.66
CA THR A 18 6.32 7.08 -7.02
C THR A 18 7.09 6.62 -5.79
N ILE A 19 6.49 5.78 -4.94
CA ILE A 19 7.13 5.25 -3.74
C ILE A 19 8.29 4.31 -4.10
N ILE A 20 8.13 3.47 -5.12
CA ILE A 20 9.19 2.57 -5.60
C ILE A 20 10.38 3.38 -6.13
N GLN A 21 10.11 4.43 -6.91
CA GLN A 21 11.15 5.30 -7.49
C GLN A 21 11.92 6.10 -6.44
N ASN A 22 11.23 6.66 -5.45
CA ASN A 22 11.86 7.46 -4.40
C ASN A 22 12.49 6.60 -3.28
N GLY A 23 11.98 5.39 -3.06
CA GLY A 23 12.43 4.51 -2.00
C GLY A 23 12.06 5.01 -0.59
N GLY A 24 12.76 4.49 0.42
CA GLY A 24 12.61 4.93 1.82
C GLY A 24 11.39 4.39 2.58
N CYS A 25 10.44 3.74 1.89
CA CYS A 25 9.25 3.13 2.49
C CYS A 25 9.37 1.61 2.57
N GLN A 26 9.07 1.02 3.74
CA GLN A 26 9.13 -0.43 3.95
C GLN A 26 7.74 -1.07 3.96
N TYR A 27 6.67 -0.28 4.11
CA TYR A 27 5.30 -0.78 4.27
C TYR A 27 4.27 0.05 3.50
N LEU A 28 3.41 -0.64 2.74
CA LEU A 28 2.24 -0.05 2.08
C LEU A 28 0.95 -0.56 2.72
N GLY A 29 0.08 0.36 3.14
CA GLY A 29 -1.21 0.05 3.74
C GLY A 29 -2.37 0.11 2.76
N PHE A 30 -3.11 -0.99 2.64
CA PHE A 30 -4.32 -1.14 1.83
C PHE A 30 -5.53 -1.27 2.76
N VAL A 31 -6.56 -0.45 2.57
CA VAL A 31 -7.68 -0.34 3.52
C VAL A 31 -8.86 -1.17 3.01
N PHE A 32 -9.36 -2.08 3.84
CA PHE A 32 -10.52 -2.94 3.56
C PHE A 32 -11.63 -2.64 4.59
N TYR A 33 -11.99 -1.37 4.71
CA TYR A 33 -13.05 -0.89 5.59
C TYR A 33 -13.99 -0.01 4.78
N SER A 34 -15.24 -0.46 4.61
CA SER A 34 -16.20 0.11 3.66
C SER A 34 -16.52 1.58 3.88
N ALA A 35 -16.48 2.08 5.13
CA ALA A 35 -16.73 3.50 5.42
C ALA A 35 -15.51 4.41 5.17
N SER A 36 -14.33 3.85 4.87
CA SER A 36 -13.15 4.63 4.50
C SER A 36 -13.26 5.10 3.04
N PRO A 37 -12.93 6.37 2.73
CA PRO A 37 -12.83 6.83 1.33
C PRO A 37 -11.68 6.15 0.56
N ARG A 38 -10.80 5.42 1.27
CA ARG A 38 -9.67 4.67 0.71
C ARG A 38 -9.93 3.16 0.69
N ASN A 39 -11.18 2.75 0.89
CA ASN A 39 -11.59 1.34 0.83
C ASN A 39 -11.25 0.71 -0.53
N LEU A 40 -10.72 -0.50 -0.50
CA LEU A 40 -10.47 -1.32 -1.68
C LEU A 40 -11.29 -2.59 -1.63
N THR A 41 -11.71 -3.06 -2.81
CA THR A 41 -12.13 -4.44 -2.98
C THR A 41 -10.91 -5.36 -3.04
N ILE A 42 -11.11 -6.67 -2.83
CA ILE A 42 -10.04 -7.66 -2.96
C ILE A 42 -9.44 -7.64 -4.37
N GLU A 43 -10.28 -7.58 -5.41
CA GLU A 43 -9.83 -7.49 -6.81
C GLU A 43 -8.97 -6.25 -7.10
N GLN A 44 -9.37 -5.08 -6.58
CA GLN A 44 -8.56 -3.86 -6.70
C GLN A 44 -7.21 -4.02 -5.98
N SER A 45 -7.23 -4.65 -4.80
CA SER A 45 -6.01 -4.88 -4.03
C SER A 45 -5.06 -5.85 -4.72
N GLU A 46 -5.56 -6.88 -5.42
CA GLU A 46 -4.72 -7.82 -6.18
C GLU A 46 -3.97 -7.08 -7.30
N LYS A 47 -4.66 -6.24 -8.07
CA LYS A 47 -4.05 -5.42 -9.12
C LYS A 47 -2.95 -4.52 -8.55
N LEU A 48 -3.25 -3.78 -7.49
CA LEU A 48 -2.29 -2.87 -6.85
C LEU A 48 -1.11 -3.62 -6.20
N THR A 49 -1.36 -4.74 -5.53
CA THR A 49 -0.33 -5.47 -4.79
C THR A 49 0.57 -6.31 -5.69
N SER A 50 0.16 -6.57 -6.94
CA SER A 50 0.96 -7.28 -7.95
C SER A 50 2.19 -6.49 -8.38
N ILE A 51 2.10 -5.16 -8.42
CA ILE A 51 3.19 -4.27 -8.82
C ILE A 51 4.10 -3.87 -7.66
N VAL A 52 3.77 -4.25 -6.42
CA VAL A 52 4.58 -3.94 -5.23
C VAL A 52 5.80 -4.88 -5.16
N PRO A 53 7.04 -4.36 -5.13
CA PRO A 53 8.24 -5.18 -5.02
C PRO A 53 8.30 -5.98 -3.72
N LYS A 54 8.98 -7.14 -3.76
CA LYS A 54 9.10 -8.06 -2.61
C LYS A 54 9.71 -7.43 -1.35
N HIS A 55 10.56 -6.40 -1.49
CA HIS A 55 11.20 -5.74 -0.36
C HIS A 55 10.28 -4.77 0.39
N ILE A 56 9.10 -4.44 -0.17
CA ILE A 56 8.08 -3.60 0.46
C ILE A 56 6.96 -4.50 0.98
N LYS A 57 6.69 -4.44 2.28
CA LYS A 57 5.65 -5.25 2.93
C LYS A 57 4.27 -4.66 2.65
N LYS A 58 3.33 -5.54 2.33
CA LYS A 58 1.93 -5.20 2.07
C LYS A 58 1.13 -5.42 3.34
N VAL A 59 0.38 -4.40 3.77
CA VAL A 59 -0.36 -4.41 5.04
C VAL A 59 -1.84 -4.19 4.77
N ALA A 60 -2.68 -5.12 5.22
CA ALA A 60 -4.13 -4.96 5.22
C ALA A 60 -4.56 -4.18 6.48
N VAL A 61 -5.43 -3.18 6.29
CA VAL A 61 -6.09 -2.46 7.39
C VAL A 61 -7.56 -2.89 7.43
N LEU A 62 -7.97 -3.44 8.57
CA LEU A 62 -9.29 -3.99 8.85
C LEU A 62 -9.87 -3.29 10.10
N VAL A 63 -11.19 -3.19 10.17
CA VAL A 63 -11.96 -2.66 11.32
C VAL A 63 -13.13 -3.60 11.58
#